data_AF-A0A651UUR2-F1
#
_entry.id   AF-A0A651UUR2-F1
#
_cell.length_a   1.000
_cell.length_b   1.000
_cell.length_c   1.000
_cell.angle_alpha   90.00
_cell.angle_beta   90.00
_cell.angle_gamma   90.00
#
_symmetry.space_group_name_H-M   'P 1'
#
loop_
_entity.id
_entity.type
_entity.pdbx_description
1 polymer ?
#
loop_
_entity_poly.entity_id
_entity_poly.type
_entity_poly.pdbx_seq_one_letter_code
_entity_poly.pdbx_strand_id
1 'polypeptide(L)'
;MLSKLAFNALHGMKEYISELIQFKKLNSLNSENNEWGEITNDSKYEINILFIGEMMRSDYLNVYGYNEKNTPFLSSVNGTFVHNFYSADTHTVPSLRIMLTYQGENSKIEPNYPKSFINAANNAGYDTYWISNQGLIGEYDTPISFIAKSATHKYFIKLHDNNAEDHDML
;
A
#
# COMPACT_ATOMS: atom_id res chain seq x y z
N MET A 1 -7.76 -31.88 12.27
CA MET A 1 -6.85 -30.92 11.59
C MET A 1 -7.52 -30.22 10.41
N LEU A 2 -8.31 -30.93 9.58
CA LEU A 2 -9.12 -30.35 8.48
C LEU A 2 -10.11 -29.25 8.91
N SER A 3 -10.63 -29.30 10.14
CA SER A 3 -11.63 -28.33 10.65
C SER A 3 -11.08 -26.92 10.89
N LYS A 4 -9.81 -26.79 11.31
CA LYS A 4 -9.20 -25.47 11.61
C LYS A 4 -8.81 -24.73 10.34
N LEU A 5 -8.31 -25.45 9.32
CA LEU A 5 -8.01 -24.87 8.01
C LEU A 5 -9.28 -24.41 7.30
N ALA A 6 -10.33 -25.25 7.29
CA ALA A 6 -11.63 -24.88 6.72
C ALA A 6 -12.29 -23.72 7.46
N PHE A 7 -12.19 -23.68 8.80
CA PHE A 7 -12.67 -22.56 9.61
C PHE A 7 -11.92 -21.25 9.28
N ASN A 8 -10.59 -21.29 9.22
CA ASN A 8 -9.78 -20.12 8.87
C ASN A 8 -10.06 -19.63 7.45
N ALA A 9 -10.24 -20.55 6.49
CA ALA A 9 -10.60 -20.20 5.12
C ALA A 9 -11.99 -19.53 5.04
N LEU A 10 -12.99 -20.08 5.75
CA LEU A 10 -14.33 -19.49 5.79
C LEU A 10 -14.34 -18.13 6.50
N HIS A 11 -13.54 -17.99 7.56
CA HIS A 11 -13.39 -16.74 8.29
C HIS A 11 -12.75 -15.65 7.43
N GLY A 12 -11.61 -15.95 6.80
CA GLY A 12 -10.94 -15.03 5.88
C GLY A 12 -11.82 -14.64 4.68
N MET A 13 -12.62 -15.58 4.16
CA MET A 13 -13.58 -15.27 3.10
C MET A 13 -14.69 -14.31 3.57
N LYS A 14 -15.18 -14.46 4.80
CA LYS A 14 -16.18 -13.55 5.38
C LYS A 14 -15.60 -12.16 5.61
N GLU A 15 -14.40 -12.07 6.17
CA GLU A 15 -13.70 -10.79 6.39
C GLU A 15 -13.46 -10.06 5.07
N TYR A 16 -13.00 -10.79 4.04
CA TYR A 16 -12.82 -10.25 2.70
C TYR A 16 -14.13 -9.74 2.08
N ILE A 17 -15.25 -10.47 2.23
CA ILE A 17 -16.55 -10.01 1.72
C ILE A 17 -17.02 -8.76 2.47
N SER A 18 -16.92 -8.74 3.80
CA SER A 18 -17.26 -7.55 4.61
C SER A 18 -16.42 -6.34 4.21
N GLU A 19 -15.15 -6.55 3.92
CA GLU A 19 -14.25 -5.54 3.41
C GLU A 19 -14.67 -5.01 2.04
N LEU A 20 -15.00 -5.89 1.08
CA LEU A 20 -15.51 -5.48 -0.23
C LEU A 20 -16.79 -4.65 -0.12
N ILE A 21 -17.67 -4.95 0.84
CA ILE A 21 -18.88 -4.17 1.11
C ILE A 21 -18.52 -2.78 1.66
N GLN A 22 -17.63 -2.70 2.66
CA GLN A 22 -17.19 -1.42 3.22
C GLN A 22 -16.49 -0.56 2.16
N PHE A 23 -15.63 -1.18 1.36
CA PHE A 23 -14.96 -0.56 0.24
C PHE A 23 -15.94 0.00 -0.80
N LYS A 24 -16.93 -0.79 -1.24
CA LYS A 24 -17.98 -0.32 -2.15
C LYS A 24 -18.76 0.86 -1.60
N LYS A 25 -19.06 0.85 -0.30
CA LYS A 25 -19.70 1.99 0.38
C LYS A 25 -18.82 3.23 0.35
N LEU A 26 -17.52 3.09 0.62
CA LEU A 26 -16.58 4.22 0.54
C LEU A 26 -16.40 4.73 -0.90
N ASN A 27 -16.30 3.85 -1.89
CA ASN A 27 -16.27 4.25 -3.29
C ASN A 27 -17.51 5.05 -3.72
N SER A 28 -18.69 4.74 -3.15
CA SER A 28 -19.92 5.48 -3.42
C SER A 28 -19.96 6.87 -2.75
N LEU A 29 -19.14 7.08 -1.72
CA LEU A 29 -18.97 8.34 -1.00
C LEU A 29 -17.73 9.04 -1.57
N ASN A 30 -17.91 9.80 -2.64
CA ASN A 30 -16.95 10.69 -3.35
C ASN A 30 -15.43 10.48 -3.08
N SER A 31 -14.65 10.20 -4.13
CA SER A 31 -13.23 9.83 -4.10
C SER A 31 -12.23 10.89 -3.57
N GLU A 32 -12.71 12.01 -3.07
CA GLU A 32 -11.92 13.08 -2.46
C GLU A 32 -12.04 13.12 -0.93
N ASN A 33 -12.63 12.08 -0.32
CA ASN A 33 -12.80 12.05 1.13
C ASN A 33 -11.42 12.00 1.82
N ASN A 34 -10.99 13.16 2.32
CA ASN A 34 -9.75 13.36 3.06
C ASN A 34 -10.10 13.92 4.44
N GLU A 35 -9.85 13.11 5.46
CA GLU A 35 -10.16 13.45 6.85
C GLU A 35 -8.92 13.84 7.66
N TRP A 36 -7.77 14.02 7.01
CA TRP A 36 -6.64 14.66 7.65
C TRP A 36 -6.94 16.14 7.88
N GLY A 37 -6.55 16.64 9.05
CA GLY A 37 -6.49 18.07 9.30
C GLY A 37 -5.29 18.70 8.59
N GLU A 38 -4.95 19.93 8.98
CA GLU A 38 -3.71 20.56 8.57
C GLU A 38 -2.50 19.73 9.04
N ILE A 39 -1.56 19.47 8.14
CA ILE A 39 -0.31 18.77 8.44
C ILE A 39 0.84 19.72 8.11
N THR A 40 1.65 20.05 9.10
CA THR A 40 2.85 20.86 8.88
C THR A 40 3.95 19.99 8.32
N ASN A 41 4.64 20.49 7.29
CA ASN A 41 5.78 19.83 6.68
C ASN A 41 7.06 20.57 7.05
N ASP A 42 7.88 19.97 7.91
CA ASP A 42 9.20 20.46 8.31
C ASP A 42 10.34 19.58 7.75
N SER A 43 10.03 18.79 6.72
CA SER A 43 11.00 17.89 6.08
C SER A 43 12.21 18.66 5.55
N LYS A 44 13.40 18.09 5.79
CA LYS A 44 14.66 18.57 5.19
C LYS A 44 14.84 18.12 3.74
N TYR A 45 13.98 17.21 3.26
CA TYR A 45 14.04 16.63 1.93
C TYR A 45 12.84 17.05 1.11
N GLU A 46 13.10 17.53 -0.12
CA GLU A 46 12.07 17.91 -1.09
C GLU A 46 11.43 16.69 -1.74
N ILE A 47 12.20 15.62 -1.95
CA ILE A 47 11.76 14.38 -2.60
C ILE A 47 11.84 13.24 -1.60
N ASN A 48 10.70 12.61 -1.35
CA ASN A 48 10.58 11.44 -0.49
C ASN A 48 10.02 10.28 -1.32
N ILE A 49 10.68 9.12 -1.25
CA ILE A 49 10.31 7.94 -2.05
C ILE A 49 10.01 6.77 -1.11
N LEU A 50 8.81 6.21 -1.22
CA LEU A 50 8.41 4.97 -0.55
C LEU A 50 8.40 3.83 -1.56
N PHE A 51 9.31 2.87 -1.39
CA PHE A 51 9.30 1.63 -2.16
C PHE A 51 8.46 0.58 -1.42
N ILE A 52 7.43 0.07 -2.09
CA ILE A 52 6.60 -1.03 -1.58
C ILE A 52 7.01 -2.30 -2.32
N GLY A 53 7.67 -3.22 -1.61
CA GLY A 53 8.08 -4.52 -2.15
C GLY A 53 6.92 -5.52 -2.24
N GLU A 54 7.18 -6.67 -2.87
CA GLU A 54 6.24 -7.79 -2.98
C GLU A 54 6.93 -9.09 -2.53
N MET A 55 6.27 -9.86 -1.67
CA MET A 55 6.69 -11.19 -1.18
C MET A 55 8.13 -11.34 -0.62
N MET A 56 8.80 -10.24 -0.27
CA MET A 56 10.15 -10.29 0.30
C MET A 56 10.10 -10.69 1.78
N ARG A 57 10.96 -11.61 2.21
CA ARG A 57 11.12 -12.01 3.61
C ARG A 57 12.51 -11.67 4.12
N SER A 58 12.61 -11.10 5.32
CA SER A 58 13.87 -10.65 5.90
C SER A 58 14.88 -11.78 6.14
N ASP A 59 14.42 -12.98 6.49
CA ASP A 59 15.28 -14.15 6.73
C ASP A 59 15.97 -14.69 5.47
N TYR A 60 15.57 -14.23 4.29
CA TYR A 60 16.20 -14.55 3.00
C TYR A 60 17.06 -13.40 2.46
N LEU A 61 17.40 -12.39 3.27
CA LEU A 61 18.19 -11.24 2.81
C LEU A 61 19.56 -11.20 3.48
N ASN A 62 20.63 -11.11 2.69
CA ASN A 62 22.00 -11.02 3.22
C ASN A 62 22.18 -9.88 4.22
N VAL A 63 21.60 -8.72 3.91
CA VAL A 63 21.64 -7.53 4.78
C VAL A 63 21.01 -7.76 6.17
N TYR A 64 20.18 -8.79 6.31
CA TYR A 64 19.59 -9.24 7.57
C TYR A 64 20.20 -10.56 8.11
N GLY A 65 21.31 -11.03 7.52
CA GLY A 65 22.08 -12.19 8.00
C GLY A 65 21.93 -13.48 7.19
N TYR A 66 21.23 -13.48 6.05
CA TYR A 66 21.17 -14.65 5.16
C TYR A 66 22.56 -14.96 4.56
N ASN A 67 22.89 -16.25 4.41
CA ASN A 67 24.25 -16.67 4.04
C ASN A 67 24.67 -16.26 2.61
N GLU A 68 23.74 -16.23 1.66
CA GLU A 68 24.03 -15.87 0.28
C GLU A 68 24.05 -14.36 0.07
N LYS A 69 25.01 -13.83 -0.69
CA LYS A 69 25.17 -12.39 -1.00
C LYS A 69 24.14 -11.89 -2.02
N ASN A 70 22.85 -11.99 -1.69
CA ASN A 70 21.74 -11.67 -2.59
C ASN A 70 21.20 -10.23 -2.47
N THR A 71 21.78 -9.41 -1.58
CA THR A 71 21.44 -7.98 -1.42
C THR A 71 22.70 -7.10 -1.41
N PRO A 72 23.58 -7.20 -2.44
CA PRO A 72 24.89 -6.53 -2.42
C PRO A 72 24.78 -5.00 -2.38
N PHE A 73 23.79 -4.42 -3.08
CA PHE A 73 23.54 -2.97 -3.03
C PHE A 73 23.06 -2.52 -1.65
N LEU A 74 22.06 -3.19 -1.06
CA LEU A 74 21.58 -2.83 0.28
C LEU A 74 22.68 -3.02 1.34
N SER A 75 23.59 -3.98 1.15
CA SER A 75 24.69 -4.22 2.07
C SER A 75 25.80 -3.17 1.98
N SER A 76 25.84 -2.35 0.92
CA SER A 76 26.87 -1.31 0.73
C SER A 76 26.41 0.10 1.09
N VAL A 77 25.10 0.34 1.21
CA VAL A 77 24.57 1.66 1.54
C VAL A 77 24.64 1.94 3.05
N ASN A 78 24.88 3.20 3.40
CA ASN A 78 24.73 3.68 4.77
C ASN A 78 23.25 3.95 5.06
N GLY A 79 22.51 2.90 5.40
CA GLY A 79 21.08 2.95 5.68
C GLY A 79 20.73 2.45 7.09
N THR A 80 19.55 2.82 7.57
CA THR A 80 18.97 2.26 8.79
C THR A 80 18.20 0.99 8.47
N PHE A 81 18.59 -0.13 9.06
CA PHE A 81 17.91 -1.42 8.89
C PHE A 81 17.03 -1.71 10.10
N VAL A 82 15.74 -1.94 9.86
CA VAL A 82 14.76 -2.21 10.92
C VAL A 82 14.59 -3.72 11.06
N HIS A 83 14.92 -4.24 12.24
CA HIS A 83 14.68 -5.64 12.59
C HIS A 83 13.30 -5.83 13.23
N ASN A 84 12.75 -7.04 13.15
CA ASN A 84 11.45 -7.41 13.72
C ASN A 84 10.26 -6.58 13.17
N PHE A 85 10.33 -6.20 11.90
CA PHE A 85 9.21 -5.60 11.18
C PHE A 85 8.35 -6.69 10.55
N TYR A 86 7.08 -6.75 10.93
CA TYR A 86 6.12 -7.75 10.47
C TYR A 86 5.00 -7.08 9.68
N SER A 87 4.58 -7.70 8.58
CA SER A 87 3.41 -7.26 7.84
C SER A 87 2.14 -7.42 8.68
N ALA A 88 1.13 -6.58 8.42
CA ALA A 88 -0.16 -6.68 9.09
C ALA A 88 -0.93 -7.94 8.69
N ASP A 89 -0.70 -8.46 7.48
CA ASP A 89 -1.28 -9.71 6.96
C ASP A 89 -0.26 -10.42 6.05
N THR A 90 -0.56 -11.67 5.68
CA THR A 90 0.21 -12.46 4.71
C THR A 90 -0.16 -12.20 3.25
N HIS A 91 -1.28 -11.54 2.98
CA HIS A 91 -1.71 -11.17 1.62
C HIS A 91 -1.56 -9.68 1.33
N THR A 92 -1.32 -9.32 0.08
CA THR A 92 -1.00 -7.95 -0.36
C THR A 92 -2.06 -6.93 0.03
N VAL A 93 -3.34 -7.16 -0.32
CA VAL A 93 -4.44 -6.21 -0.03
C VAL A 93 -4.65 -5.98 1.48
N PRO A 94 -4.88 -7.02 2.31
CA PRO A 94 -5.07 -6.81 3.74
C PRO A 94 -3.82 -6.27 4.45
N SER A 95 -2.60 -6.54 3.95
CA SER A 95 -1.38 -5.95 4.49
C SER A 95 -1.29 -4.45 4.18
N LEU A 96 -1.40 -4.08 2.89
CA LEU A 96 -1.17 -2.71 2.45
C LEU A 96 -2.27 -1.74 2.87
N ARG A 97 -3.54 -2.18 2.97
CA ARG A 97 -4.63 -1.32 3.46
C ARG A 97 -4.36 -0.85 4.89
N ILE A 98 -3.78 -1.70 5.72
CA ILE A 98 -3.42 -1.39 7.11
C ILE A 98 -2.13 -0.56 7.18
N MET A 99 -1.13 -0.92 6.37
CA MET A 99 0.14 -0.19 6.32
C MET A 99 -0.01 1.27 5.86
N LEU A 100 -0.92 1.52 4.90
CA LEU A 100 -1.05 2.80 4.21
C LEU A 100 -2.20 3.67 4.74
N THR A 101 -2.81 3.30 5.87
CA THR A 101 -3.89 4.09 6.48
C THR A 101 -3.70 4.23 7.98
N TYR A 102 -4.22 5.31 8.55
CA TYR A 102 -4.22 5.52 9.98
C TYR A 102 -5.20 4.57 10.69
N GLN A 103 -4.79 3.94 11.78
CA GLN A 103 -5.62 2.96 12.50
C GLN A 103 -6.37 3.55 13.72
N GLY A 104 -6.13 4.82 14.06
CA GLY A 104 -6.71 5.42 15.27
C GLY A 104 -6.02 4.98 16.56
N GLU A 105 -6.57 5.44 17.69
CA GLU A 105 -6.06 5.14 19.03
C GLU A 105 -6.75 3.92 19.68
N ASN A 106 -7.90 3.52 19.13
CA ASN A 106 -8.63 2.35 19.60
C ASN A 106 -7.93 1.11 19.06
N SER A 107 -7.64 0.13 19.92
CA SER A 107 -6.81 -1.07 19.66
C SER A 107 -7.31 -2.04 18.56
N LYS A 108 -8.22 -1.60 17.69
CA LYS A 108 -8.77 -2.39 16.59
C LYS A 108 -7.97 -2.11 15.31
N ILE A 109 -7.40 -3.16 14.72
CA ILE A 109 -6.67 -3.08 13.45
C ILE A 109 -7.69 -3.04 12.31
N GLU A 110 -8.02 -1.83 11.85
CA GLU A 110 -8.90 -1.58 10.71
C GLU A 110 -8.37 -0.36 9.93
N PRO A 111 -8.51 -0.31 8.61
CA PRO A 111 -8.03 0.85 7.87
C PRO A 111 -8.97 2.04 7.98
N ASN A 112 -8.39 3.24 7.95
CA ASN A 112 -9.11 4.49 7.73
C ASN A 112 -8.70 5.08 6.37
N TYR A 113 -9.43 4.72 5.32
CA TYR A 113 -9.08 5.16 3.96
C TYR A 113 -9.10 6.69 3.76
N PRO A 114 -10.05 7.45 4.34
CA PRO A 114 -9.96 8.91 4.32
C PRO A 114 -8.72 9.49 4.98
N LYS A 115 -8.13 8.78 5.96
CA LYS A 115 -6.84 9.07 6.57
C LYS A 115 -5.72 8.19 6.02
N SER A 116 -5.60 8.14 4.69
CA SER A 116 -4.51 7.42 4.00
C SER A 116 -3.18 8.18 4.03
N PHE A 117 -2.07 7.46 3.84
CA PHE A 117 -0.73 8.03 3.72
C PHE A 117 -0.62 9.05 2.58
N ILE A 118 -1.27 8.80 1.45
CA ILE A 118 -1.25 9.70 0.30
C ILE A 118 -2.02 10.99 0.58
N ASN A 119 -3.20 10.90 1.22
CA ASN A 119 -3.92 12.09 1.66
C ASN A 119 -3.10 12.91 2.67
N ALA A 120 -2.35 12.26 3.56
CA ALA A 120 -1.46 12.97 4.49
C ALA A 120 -0.37 13.73 3.74
N ALA A 121 0.26 13.10 2.74
CA ALA A 121 1.28 13.74 1.91
C ALA A 121 0.71 14.95 1.14
N ASN A 122 -0.50 14.84 0.58
CA ASN A 122 -1.18 15.97 -0.06
C ASN A 122 -1.43 17.12 0.93
N ASN A 123 -1.93 16.84 2.13
CA ASN A 123 -2.16 17.86 3.16
C ASN A 123 -0.87 18.50 3.68
N ALA A 124 0.25 17.78 3.61
CA ALA A 124 1.58 18.29 3.89
C ALA A 124 2.18 19.11 2.72
N GLY A 125 1.44 19.30 1.63
CA GLY A 125 1.84 20.12 0.49
C GLY A 125 2.76 19.44 -0.52
N TYR A 126 2.89 18.11 -0.48
CA TYR A 126 3.65 17.38 -1.50
C TYR A 126 2.87 17.25 -2.80
N ASP A 127 3.57 17.33 -3.94
CA ASP A 127 3.05 16.83 -5.21
C ASP A 127 3.25 15.31 -5.27
N THR A 128 2.16 14.54 -5.25
CA THR A 128 2.20 13.10 -4.99
C THR A 128 2.12 12.26 -6.26
N TYR A 129 2.97 11.23 -6.30
CA TYR A 129 3.08 10.30 -7.41
C TYR A 129 2.83 8.87 -6.93
N TRP A 130 1.94 8.16 -7.61
CA TRP A 130 1.74 6.72 -7.44
C TRP A 130 2.19 5.97 -8.69
N ILE A 131 3.29 5.24 -8.61
CA ILE A 131 3.85 4.46 -9.73
C ILE A 131 3.74 2.98 -9.38
N SER A 132 3.05 2.21 -10.21
CA SER A 132 2.74 0.80 -9.95
C SER A 132 3.02 -0.09 -11.15
N ASN A 133 3.78 -1.15 -10.91
CA ASN A 133 3.88 -2.29 -11.84
C ASN A 133 2.81 -3.37 -11.58
N GLN A 134 1.93 -3.18 -10.61
CA GLN A 134 0.74 -3.99 -10.45
C GLN A 134 -0.39 -3.42 -11.32
N GLY A 135 -1.13 -4.30 -11.99
CA GLY A 135 -2.26 -3.90 -12.83
C GLY A 135 -3.43 -3.39 -11.98
N LEU A 136 -4.25 -2.51 -12.55
CA LEU A 136 -5.58 -2.27 -12.02
C LEU A 136 -6.50 -3.41 -12.45
N ILE A 137 -7.21 -4.02 -11.51
CA ILE A 137 -8.33 -4.91 -11.84
C ILE A 137 -9.57 -4.02 -11.92
N GLY A 138 -10.14 -3.86 -13.12
CA GLY A 138 -11.31 -2.99 -13.39
C GLY A 138 -11.02 -1.49 -13.23
N GLU A 139 -12.06 -0.66 -13.35
CA GLU A 139 -12.01 0.75 -12.93
C GLU A 139 -12.01 0.80 -11.38
N TYR A 140 -10.84 0.56 -10.80
CA TYR A 140 -10.54 0.85 -9.39
C TYR A 140 -11.25 -0.02 -8.35
N ASP A 141 -11.30 -1.32 -8.57
CA ASP A 141 -12.05 -2.26 -7.71
C ASP A 141 -11.29 -2.78 -6.47
N THR A 142 -10.14 -2.20 -6.12
CA THR A 142 -9.37 -2.63 -4.94
C THR A 142 -9.12 -1.53 -3.91
N PRO A 143 -9.03 -1.86 -2.61
CA PRO A 143 -8.60 -0.95 -1.55
C PRO A 143 -7.33 -0.17 -1.87
N ILE A 144 -6.37 -0.81 -2.53
CA ILE A 144 -5.08 -0.20 -2.89
C ILE A 144 -5.26 0.83 -4.00
N SER A 145 -6.09 0.52 -5.01
CA SER A 145 -6.45 1.46 -6.06
C SER A 145 -7.17 2.70 -5.53
N PHE A 146 -7.96 2.58 -4.45
CA PHE A 146 -8.59 3.73 -3.80
C PHE A 146 -7.58 4.62 -3.09
N ILE A 147 -6.61 4.05 -2.37
CA ILE A 147 -5.52 4.84 -1.78
C ILE A 147 -4.70 5.52 -2.88
N ALA A 148 -4.43 4.81 -3.97
CA ALA A 148 -3.70 5.36 -5.12
C ALA A 148 -4.44 6.53 -5.79
N LYS A 149 -5.79 6.53 -5.82
CA LYS A 149 -6.60 7.62 -6.41
C LYS A 149 -6.30 8.98 -5.80
N SER A 150 -6.00 9.01 -4.51
CA SER A 150 -5.64 10.22 -3.78
C SER A 150 -4.37 10.89 -4.31
N ALA A 151 -3.51 10.17 -5.05
CA ALA A 151 -2.31 10.78 -5.60
C ALA A 151 -2.66 11.73 -6.75
N THR A 152 -1.95 12.86 -6.82
CA THR A 152 -2.06 13.83 -7.91
C THR A 152 -1.77 13.15 -9.25
N HIS A 153 -0.65 12.42 -9.32
CA HIS A 153 -0.20 11.73 -10.52
C HIS A 153 -0.19 10.21 -10.31
N LYS A 154 -0.68 9.46 -11.30
CA LYS A 154 -0.84 8.00 -11.21
C LYS A 154 -0.34 7.33 -12.49
N TYR A 155 0.58 6.39 -12.35
CA TYR A 155 1.18 5.65 -13.47
C TYR A 155 1.10 4.15 -13.19
N PHE A 156 0.34 3.43 -14.01
CA PHE A 156 0.17 1.98 -13.92
C PHE A 156 0.75 1.31 -15.16
N ILE A 157 1.90 0.64 -15.01
CA ILE A 157 2.69 0.11 -16.12
C ILE A 157 1.93 -1.01 -16.84
N LYS A 158 1.28 -1.93 -16.09
CA LYS A 158 0.55 -3.07 -16.67
C LYS A 158 -0.80 -2.73 -17.30
N LEU A 159 -1.27 -1.49 -17.24
CA LEU A 159 -2.45 -1.05 -18.01
C LEU A 159 -2.12 -0.84 -19.49
N HIS A 160 -0.87 -0.49 -19.81
CA HIS A 160 -0.42 -0.20 -21.16
C HIS A 160 -0.30 -1.44 -22.07
N ASP A 161 -0.47 -2.66 -21.55
CA ASP A 161 -0.37 -3.89 -22.35
C ASP A 161 -1.71 -4.29 -23.02
N ASN A 162 -2.83 -3.68 -22.61
CA ASN A 162 -4.15 -4.02 -23.18
C ASN A 162 -4.70 -2.98 -24.16
N ASN A 163 -4.07 -1.80 -24.28
CA ASN A 163 -4.38 -0.79 -25.29
C ASN A 163 -3.07 -0.20 -25.80
N ALA A 164 -2.48 -0.84 -26.82
CA ALA A 164 -1.57 -0.15 -27.71
C ALA A 164 -2.40 0.89 -28.49
N GLU A 165 -2.51 2.09 -27.90
CA GLU A 165 -2.70 3.40 -28.51
C GLU A 165 -3.16 4.36 -27.40
N ASP A 166 -2.20 5.10 -26.82
CA ASP A 166 -2.32 6.56 -26.84
C ASP A 166 -0.99 7.24 -26.45
N HIS A 167 -0.48 7.94 -27.47
CA HIS A 167 0.38 9.10 -27.52
C HIS A 167 1.03 9.69 -26.25
N ASP A 168 2.33 9.94 -26.47
CA ASP A 168 3.16 11.01 -25.92
C ASP A 168 3.73 10.84 -24.50
N MET A 169 4.85 10.13 -24.45
CA MET A 169 5.97 10.55 -23.62
C MET A 169 6.64 11.77 -24.27
N LEU A 170 6.50 12.93 -23.64
CA LEU A 170 7.55 13.96 -23.64
C LEU A 170 8.34 13.84 -22.34
#